data_AF-A0A9W6CTB9-F1
#
_entry.id   AF-A0A9W6CTB9-F1
#
_cell.length_a   1.000
_cell.length_b   1.000
_cell.length_c   1.000
_cell.angle_alpha   90.00
_cell.angle_beta   90.00
_cell.angle_gamma   90.00
#
_symmetry.space_group_name_H-M   'P 1'
#
loop_
_entity.id
_entity.type
_entity.pdbx_description
1 polymer ?
#
loop_
_entity_poly.entity_id
_entity_poly.type
_entity_poly.pdbx_seq_one_letter_code
_entity_poly.pdbx_strand_id
1 'polypeptide(L)'
;MRGLITSAVPQAAAAAEPARLDAWIERSLARWPALRDGIPANDPARCPHGYHWFAYELGGDLSNLQGAAFAETIRQAVVRHSGWPPFWYPTRRGIVPYAFDGVVECWLGGDTEQGPGSHDAAHSDFWRISPDGLAFLLRGYQEDGLEGRSGQAPPPPGTLFDITLPIWRTGEVLMHARSLAAALVEGPATVNFKAHFAGLAGRELTSMSGRQLPFEGHVARQDAISLATVIEAGGIDANLPEILHPLLEPLYALFDFFQLPAALVANQTAAMRGTRF
;
A
#
# COMPACT_ATOMS: atom_id res chain seq x y z
N MET A 1 -46.53 -46.75 -14.79
CA MET A 1 -45.56 -46.38 -13.74
C MET A 1 -44.92 -45.06 -14.16
N ARG A 2 -45.46 -43.91 -13.71
CA ARG A 2 -44.98 -42.56 -14.06
C ARG A 2 -44.16 -42.04 -12.87
N GLY A 3 -42.87 -41.80 -13.07
CA GLY A 3 -41.96 -41.28 -12.06
C GLY A 3 -42.17 -39.78 -11.83
N LEU A 4 -42.28 -39.39 -10.56
CA LEU A 4 -42.25 -38.01 -10.11
C LEU A 4 -40.78 -37.56 -10.06
N ILE A 5 -40.42 -36.55 -10.87
CA ILE A 5 -39.14 -35.84 -10.75
C ILE A 5 -39.37 -34.69 -9.76
N THR A 6 -38.84 -34.82 -8.56
CA THR A 6 -38.76 -33.75 -7.58
C THR A 6 -37.58 -32.84 -7.96
N SER A 7 -37.85 -31.67 -8.54
CA SER A 7 -36.85 -30.62 -8.71
C SER A 7 -36.68 -29.88 -7.38
N ALA A 8 -35.58 -30.17 -6.68
CA ALA A 8 -35.12 -29.32 -5.58
C ALA A 8 -34.55 -28.02 -6.18
N VAL A 9 -35.12 -26.89 -5.77
CA VAL A 9 -34.61 -25.56 -6.10
C VAL A 9 -33.33 -25.36 -5.28
N PRO A 10 -32.17 -25.02 -5.88
CA PRO A 10 -30.98 -24.70 -5.11
C PRO A 10 -31.22 -23.40 -4.35
N GLN A 11 -31.16 -23.50 -3.03
CA GLN A 11 -31.19 -22.35 -2.12
C GLN A 11 -29.96 -21.49 -2.40
N ALA A 12 -30.19 -20.21 -2.74
CA ALA A 12 -29.13 -19.24 -2.93
C ALA A 12 -28.23 -19.22 -1.68
N ALA A 13 -26.94 -19.45 -1.86
CA ALA A 13 -25.95 -19.32 -0.80
C ALA A 13 -26.06 -17.90 -0.23
N ALA A 14 -26.30 -17.79 1.08
CA ALA A 14 -26.17 -16.53 1.78
C ALA A 14 -24.77 -15.94 1.47
N ALA A 15 -24.70 -14.64 1.18
CA ALA A 15 -23.42 -13.97 0.94
C ALA A 15 -22.50 -14.24 2.14
N ALA A 16 -21.34 -14.82 1.89
CA ALA A 16 -20.34 -15.07 2.92
C ALA A 16 -19.97 -13.72 3.56
N GLU A 17 -19.83 -13.68 4.89
CA GLU A 17 -19.31 -12.49 5.55
C GLU A 17 -17.94 -12.13 4.97
N PRO A 18 -17.66 -10.85 4.69
CA PRO A 18 -16.35 -10.44 4.20
C PRO A 18 -15.29 -10.87 5.22
N ALA A 19 -14.18 -11.43 4.73
CA ALA A 19 -13.04 -11.73 5.58
C ALA A 19 -12.64 -10.46 6.35
N ARG A 20 -12.19 -10.62 7.60
CA ARG A 20 -11.95 -9.50 8.52
C ARG A 20 -11.08 -8.38 7.93
N LEU A 21 -10.04 -8.74 7.17
CA LEU A 21 -9.20 -7.80 6.43
C LEU A 21 -9.97 -7.01 5.35
N ASP A 22 -10.90 -7.64 4.63
CA ASP A 22 -11.72 -6.96 3.61
C ASP A 22 -12.62 -5.92 4.25
N ALA A 23 -13.30 -6.27 5.35
CA ALA A 23 -14.11 -5.32 6.09
C ALA A 23 -13.28 -4.15 6.64
N TRP A 24 -12.02 -4.41 7.04
CA TRP A 24 -11.08 -3.35 7.47
C TRP A 24 -10.67 -2.42 6.33
N ILE A 25 -10.38 -2.97 5.15
CA ILE A 25 -10.07 -2.22 3.93
C ILE A 25 -11.27 -1.33 3.57
N GLU A 26 -12.47 -1.89 3.52
CA GLU A 26 -13.70 -1.15 3.20
C GLU A 26 -13.93 0.02 4.17
N ARG A 27 -13.82 -0.21 5.48
CA ARG A 27 -13.94 0.86 6.49
C ARG A 27 -12.88 1.94 6.32
N SER A 28 -11.65 1.57 5.99
CA SER A 28 -10.57 2.54 5.81
C SER A 28 -10.77 3.37 4.54
N LEU A 29 -11.15 2.73 3.42
CA LEU A 29 -11.50 3.43 2.19
C LEU A 29 -12.73 4.34 2.36
N ALA A 30 -13.73 3.93 3.15
CA ALA A 30 -14.90 4.77 3.45
C ALA A 30 -14.55 5.98 4.35
N ARG A 31 -13.53 5.86 5.20
CA ARG A 31 -13.03 6.95 6.07
C ARG A 31 -12.29 8.03 5.27
N TRP A 32 -11.54 7.66 4.24
CA TRP A 32 -10.70 8.58 3.47
C TRP A 32 -11.45 9.77 2.83
N PRO A 33 -12.63 9.61 2.21
CA PRO A 33 -13.45 10.74 1.74
C PRO A 33 -13.70 11.80 2.80
N ALA A 34 -14.08 11.41 4.02
CA ALA A 34 -14.37 12.35 5.10
C ALA A 34 -13.14 13.15 5.55
N LEU A 35 -11.93 12.59 5.40
CA LEU A 35 -10.67 13.29 5.70
C LEU A 35 -10.30 14.34 4.66
N ARG A 36 -10.90 14.26 3.47
CA ARG A 36 -10.68 15.22 2.37
C ARG A 36 -11.71 16.35 2.39
N ASP A 37 -12.71 16.29 3.25
CA ASP A 37 -13.72 17.35 3.39
C ASP A 37 -13.06 18.63 3.89
N GLY A 38 -12.90 19.62 2.99
CA GLY A 38 -12.21 20.88 3.27
C GLY A 38 -10.93 21.11 2.45
N ILE A 39 -10.44 20.09 1.74
CA ILE A 39 -9.29 20.22 0.83
C ILE A 39 -9.80 20.54 -0.60
N PRO A 40 -9.17 21.42 -1.40
CA PRO A 40 -9.58 21.69 -2.79
C PRO A 40 -9.68 20.42 -3.65
N ALA A 41 -10.57 20.42 -4.65
CA ALA A 41 -10.85 19.23 -5.47
C ALA A 41 -9.64 18.75 -6.30
N ASN A 42 -8.75 19.68 -6.67
CA ASN A 42 -7.53 19.43 -7.44
C ASN A 42 -6.27 19.27 -6.56
N ASP A 43 -6.43 19.21 -5.24
CA ASP A 43 -5.29 19.06 -4.34
C ASP A 43 -4.64 17.67 -4.49
N PRO A 44 -3.29 17.59 -4.58
CA PRO A 44 -2.58 16.32 -4.69
C PRO A 44 -2.91 15.30 -3.59
N ALA A 45 -3.26 15.75 -2.38
CA ALA A 45 -3.66 14.89 -1.28
C ALA A 45 -4.96 14.10 -1.57
N ARG A 46 -5.76 14.52 -2.55
CA ARG A 46 -6.93 13.76 -3.00
C ARG A 46 -6.58 12.61 -3.94
N CYS A 47 -5.31 12.49 -4.36
CA CYS A 47 -4.81 11.52 -5.33
C CYS A 47 -5.63 11.50 -6.64
N PRO A 48 -5.82 12.65 -7.33
CA PRO A 48 -6.74 12.75 -8.46
C PRO A 48 -6.36 11.89 -9.67
N HIS A 49 -5.09 11.47 -9.77
CA HIS A 49 -4.57 10.69 -10.89
C HIS A 49 -4.40 9.20 -10.58
N GLY A 50 -4.75 8.78 -9.36
CA GLY A 50 -4.57 7.40 -8.92
C GLY A 50 -3.81 7.29 -7.62
N TYR A 51 -3.90 6.12 -7.02
CA TYR A 51 -3.28 5.79 -5.74
C TYR A 51 -3.01 4.29 -5.67
N HIS A 52 -2.18 3.91 -4.71
CA HIS A 52 -2.12 2.54 -4.25
C HIS A 52 -2.47 2.47 -2.77
N TRP A 53 -2.98 1.32 -2.34
CA TRP A 53 -3.07 1.01 -0.93
C TRP A 53 -2.49 -0.36 -0.62
N PHE A 54 -2.03 -0.50 0.61
CA PHE A 54 -1.58 -1.74 1.20
C PHE A 54 -2.34 -1.98 2.49
N ALA A 55 -2.74 -3.21 2.72
CA ALA A 55 -3.40 -3.61 3.94
C ALA A 55 -2.91 -4.99 4.36
N TYR A 56 -2.84 -5.22 5.67
CA TYR A 56 -2.56 -6.56 6.16
C TYR A 56 -3.24 -6.84 7.49
N GLU A 57 -3.41 -8.13 7.75
CA GLU A 57 -3.84 -8.69 9.02
C GLU A 57 -2.72 -9.59 9.55
N LEU A 58 -2.34 -9.36 10.80
CA LEU A 58 -1.43 -10.22 11.54
C LEU A 58 -2.22 -11.39 12.15
N GLY A 59 -1.82 -12.61 11.83
CA GLY A 59 -2.30 -13.82 12.49
C GLY A 59 -1.32 -14.28 13.57
N GLY A 60 -1.85 -14.88 14.63
CA GLY A 60 -1.09 -15.37 15.79
C GLY A 60 -1.74 -14.93 17.10
N ASP A 61 -1.03 -15.14 18.21
CA ASP A 61 -1.48 -14.71 19.54
C ASP A 61 -1.09 -13.24 19.77
N LEU A 62 -2.05 -12.32 19.61
CA LEU A 62 -1.81 -10.89 19.71
C LEU A 62 -1.72 -10.44 21.17
N SER A 63 -0.63 -9.76 21.51
CA SER A 63 -0.49 -9.04 22.77
C SER A 63 -1.59 -7.99 22.92
N ASN A 64 -2.18 -7.91 24.12
CA ASN A 64 -3.25 -6.96 24.42
C ASN A 64 -2.71 -5.54 24.74
N LEU A 65 -1.94 -4.96 23.83
CA LEU A 65 -1.43 -3.60 23.95
C LEU A 65 -2.51 -2.58 23.54
N GLN A 66 -2.65 -1.51 24.32
CA GLN A 66 -3.65 -0.46 24.10
C GLN A 66 -3.07 0.92 24.38
N GLY A 67 -3.75 1.96 23.87
CA GLY A 67 -3.45 3.36 24.18
C GLY A 67 -2.00 3.77 23.84
N ALA A 68 -1.33 4.45 24.78
CA ALA A 68 0.01 4.99 24.57
C ALA A 68 1.07 3.90 24.31
N ALA A 69 0.96 2.73 24.95
CA ALA A 69 1.89 1.62 24.73
C ALA A 69 1.78 1.10 23.30
N PHE A 70 0.54 0.97 22.79
CA PHE A 70 0.31 0.54 21.42
C PHE A 70 0.82 1.57 20.39
N ALA A 71 0.56 2.86 20.62
CA ALA A 71 1.06 3.93 19.75
C ALA A 71 2.60 3.95 19.70
N GLU A 72 3.26 3.73 20.84
CA GLU A 72 4.71 3.64 20.92
C GLU A 72 5.25 2.41 20.16
N THR A 73 4.58 1.27 20.26
CA THR A 73 4.93 0.07 19.49
C THR A 73 4.87 0.33 17.98
N ILE A 74 3.82 1.00 17.49
CA ILE A 74 3.73 1.39 16.08
C ILE A 74 4.92 2.28 15.70
N ARG A 75 5.22 3.30 16.51
CA ARG A 75 6.33 4.23 16.25
C ARG A 75 7.67 3.50 16.14
N GLN A 76 7.89 2.45 16.93
CA GLN A 76 9.10 1.63 16.92
C GLN A 76 9.14 0.65 15.74
N ALA A 77 7.98 0.21 15.22
CA ALA A 77 7.89 -0.71 14.09
C ALA A 77 8.19 -0.08 12.73
N VAL A 78 8.36 1.25 12.66
CA VAL A 78 8.67 1.97 11.41
C VAL A 78 10.01 1.51 10.82
N VAL A 79 9.96 0.92 9.64
CA VAL A 79 11.14 0.52 8.85
C VAL A 79 11.53 1.64 7.89
N ARG A 80 12.81 2.04 7.89
CA ARG A 80 13.34 3.12 7.06
C ARG A 80 14.32 2.59 6.02
N HIS A 81 13.85 2.41 4.79
CA HIS A 81 14.71 2.08 3.64
C HIS A 81 14.57 3.07 2.47
N SER A 82 13.67 4.04 2.60
CA SER A 82 13.47 5.15 1.69
C SER A 82 13.36 6.47 2.47
N GLY A 83 13.45 7.60 1.77
CA GLY A 83 13.27 8.91 2.38
C GLY A 83 11.84 9.15 2.93
N TRP A 84 10.87 8.34 2.51
CA TRP A 84 9.48 8.43 2.93
C TRP A 84 8.89 7.03 3.24
N PRO A 85 9.19 6.49 4.44
CA PRO A 85 8.84 5.11 4.78
C PRO A 85 7.32 4.93 4.87
N PRO A 86 6.80 3.72 4.58
CA PRO A 86 5.39 3.42 4.84
C PRO A 86 5.10 3.46 6.34
N PHE A 87 3.86 3.84 6.69
CA PHE A 87 3.43 3.99 8.09
C PHE A 87 4.35 4.92 8.90
N TRP A 88 4.92 5.95 8.26
CA TRP A 88 5.73 6.92 8.96
C TRP A 88 4.93 7.54 10.11
N TYR A 89 5.54 7.54 11.30
CA TYR A 89 4.98 8.10 12.52
C TYR A 89 5.58 9.50 12.77
N PRO A 90 4.97 10.58 12.26
CA PRO A 90 5.46 11.93 12.48
C PRO A 90 5.19 12.39 13.92
N THR A 91 6.00 13.35 14.38
CA THR A 91 5.86 13.96 15.72
C THR A 91 5.43 15.42 15.67
N ARG A 92 5.38 16.02 14.47
CA ARG A 92 4.95 17.41 14.29
C ARG A 92 3.45 17.53 14.51
N ARG A 93 3.03 18.54 15.27
CA ARG A 93 1.64 18.76 15.69
C ARG A 93 0.64 18.77 14.53
N GLY A 94 1.00 19.37 13.38
CA GLY A 94 0.10 19.45 12.23
C GLY A 94 -0.34 18.11 11.62
N ILE A 95 0.45 17.05 11.81
CA ILE A 95 0.33 15.75 11.14
C ILE A 95 0.54 14.55 12.07
N VAL A 96 0.63 14.76 13.38
CA VAL A 96 0.89 13.69 14.36
C VAL A 96 -0.27 12.67 14.36
N PRO A 97 0.00 11.35 14.45
CA PRO A 97 -1.06 10.35 14.55
C PRO A 97 -1.91 10.54 15.81
N TYR A 98 -3.18 10.15 15.74
CA TYR A 98 -4.16 10.31 16.81
C TYR A 98 -5.03 9.06 16.97
N ALA A 99 -5.69 8.94 18.12
CA ALA A 99 -6.66 7.88 18.36
C ALA A 99 -8.00 8.21 17.69
N PHE A 100 -8.54 7.27 16.92
CA PHE A 100 -9.85 7.39 16.26
C PHE A 100 -10.52 6.03 16.20
N ASP A 101 -11.74 5.89 16.71
CA ASP A 101 -12.51 4.62 16.72
C ASP A 101 -11.71 3.39 17.20
N GLY A 102 -10.94 3.57 18.28
CA GLY A 102 -10.14 2.49 18.88
C GLY A 102 -8.86 2.11 18.12
N VAL A 103 -8.50 2.85 17.07
CA VAL A 103 -7.29 2.63 16.28
C VAL A 103 -6.36 3.85 16.31
N VAL A 104 -5.12 3.68 15.89
CA VAL A 104 -4.23 4.80 15.58
C VAL A 104 -4.42 5.17 14.11
N GLU A 105 -4.78 6.42 13.85
CA GLU A 105 -5.01 7.00 12.53
C GLU A 105 -4.04 8.15 12.29
N CYS A 106 -3.55 8.26 11.05
CA CYS A 106 -2.72 9.37 10.62
C CYS A 106 -3.16 9.83 9.24
N TRP A 107 -3.26 11.15 9.09
CA TRP A 107 -3.61 11.79 7.84
C TRP A 107 -2.64 12.93 7.55
N LEU A 108 -1.69 12.69 6.65
CA LEU A 108 -0.65 13.67 6.31
C LEU A 108 -1.16 14.75 5.36
N GLY A 109 -2.12 14.42 4.48
CA GLY A 109 -2.70 15.36 3.54
C GLY A 109 -3.58 16.44 4.20
N GLY A 110 -3.90 16.31 5.48
CA GLY A 110 -4.71 17.25 6.26
C GLY A 110 -3.89 18.14 7.19
N ASP A 111 -2.65 18.47 6.81
CA ASP A 111 -1.73 19.24 7.65
C ASP A 111 -2.34 20.57 8.14
N THR A 112 -2.64 20.60 9.44
CA THR A 112 -3.33 21.73 10.08
C THR A 112 -2.43 22.95 10.31
N GLU A 113 -1.12 22.83 10.09
CA GLU A 113 -0.16 23.92 10.27
C GLU A 113 0.35 24.52 8.96
N GLN A 114 0.49 23.71 7.90
CA GLN A 114 0.98 24.18 6.59
C GLN A 114 -0.15 24.43 5.57
N GLY A 115 -1.33 23.88 5.79
CA GLY A 115 -2.49 24.04 4.91
C GLY A 115 -2.44 23.18 3.64
N PRO A 116 -3.47 23.30 2.78
CA PRO A 116 -3.60 22.51 1.54
C PRO A 116 -2.46 22.76 0.54
N GLY A 117 -2.14 21.76 -0.28
CA GLY A 117 -1.09 21.83 -1.30
C GLY A 117 0.35 21.85 -0.75
N SER A 118 0.55 21.69 0.56
CA SER A 118 1.88 21.60 1.18
C SER A 118 2.62 20.28 0.90
N HIS A 119 1.90 19.26 0.47
CA HIS A 119 2.42 17.93 0.17
C HIS A 119 1.96 17.51 -1.23
N ASP A 120 2.81 16.79 -1.96
CA ASP A 120 2.39 16.11 -3.18
C ASP A 120 1.57 14.84 -2.86
N ALA A 121 1.12 14.13 -3.88
CA ALA A 121 0.30 12.93 -3.73
C ALA A 121 1.04 11.78 -3.00
N ALA A 122 2.36 11.66 -3.17
CA ALA A 122 3.18 10.61 -2.55
C ALA A 122 3.60 10.91 -1.11
N HIS A 123 3.44 12.16 -0.68
CA HIS A 123 3.70 12.60 0.69
C HIS A 123 2.41 12.88 1.49
N SER A 124 1.26 12.53 0.92
CA SER A 124 -0.07 12.70 1.53
C SER A 124 -0.65 11.38 2.02
N ASP A 125 0.11 10.64 2.82
CA ASP A 125 -0.33 9.32 3.32
C ASP A 125 -1.58 9.43 4.18
N PHE A 126 -2.46 8.45 4.00
CA PHE A 126 -3.48 8.09 4.96
C PHE A 126 -3.21 6.68 5.47
N TRP A 127 -3.02 6.51 6.77
CA TRP A 127 -2.84 5.17 7.34
C TRP A 127 -3.57 4.98 8.67
N ARG A 128 -3.90 3.73 8.94
CA ARG A 128 -4.60 3.28 10.15
C ARG A 128 -4.02 1.96 10.62
N ILE A 129 -3.84 1.79 11.93
CA ILE A 129 -3.42 0.52 12.54
C ILE A 129 -4.28 0.24 13.77
N SER A 130 -4.93 -0.92 13.78
CA SER A 130 -5.73 -1.44 14.91
C SER A 130 -4.85 -2.25 15.87
N PRO A 131 -5.11 -2.19 17.19
CA PRO A 131 -4.49 -3.10 18.17
C PRO A 131 -4.77 -4.56 17.86
N ASP A 132 -5.81 -4.87 17.10
CA ASP A 132 -6.15 -6.22 16.71
C ASP A 132 -5.32 -6.74 15.52
N GLY A 133 -4.18 -6.12 15.21
CA GLY A 133 -3.24 -6.58 14.18
C GLY A 133 -3.63 -6.24 12.74
N LEU A 134 -4.53 -5.28 12.52
CA LEU A 134 -4.93 -4.83 11.18
C LEU A 134 -4.24 -3.52 10.84
N ALA A 135 -3.67 -3.40 9.64
CA ALA A 135 -3.04 -2.18 9.16
C ALA A 135 -3.54 -1.82 7.75
N PHE A 136 -3.60 -0.53 7.45
CA PHE A 136 -3.98 0.02 6.15
C PHE A 136 -3.16 1.29 5.87
N LEU A 137 -2.65 1.43 4.65
CA LEU A 137 -1.93 2.60 4.15
C LEU A 137 -2.41 2.90 2.72
N LEU A 138 -2.79 4.13 2.44
CA LEU A 138 -3.07 4.67 1.10
C LEU A 138 -2.11 5.81 0.80
N ARG A 139 -1.57 5.83 -0.43
CA ARG A 139 -0.63 6.84 -0.91
C ARG A 139 -0.83 7.08 -2.41
N GLY A 140 -0.67 8.32 -2.86
CA GLY A 140 -0.66 8.67 -4.28
C GLY A 140 0.66 8.28 -4.97
N TYR A 141 0.66 8.26 -6.30
CA TYR A 141 1.86 7.94 -7.06
C TYR A 141 2.90 9.07 -6.98
N GLN A 142 4.17 8.70 -6.80
CA GLN A 142 5.29 9.65 -6.71
C GLN A 142 5.64 10.25 -8.07
N GLU A 143 5.38 9.48 -9.12
CA GLU A 143 5.44 9.84 -10.53
C GLU A 143 4.61 11.09 -10.83
N ASP A 144 3.49 11.29 -10.12
CA ASP A 144 2.54 12.38 -10.35
C ASP A 144 2.99 13.71 -9.72
N GLY A 145 3.98 13.68 -8.83
CA GLY A 145 4.58 14.85 -8.19
C GLY A 145 5.93 15.25 -8.80
N LEU A 146 6.33 14.64 -9.93
CA LEU A 146 7.64 14.86 -10.52
C LEU A 146 7.86 16.32 -10.94
N GLU A 147 8.94 16.90 -10.43
CA GLU A 147 9.46 18.15 -10.97
C GLU A 147 10.22 17.91 -12.28
N GLY A 148 10.21 18.91 -13.17
CA GLY A 148 10.95 18.85 -14.43
C GLY A 148 12.45 18.70 -14.19
N ARG A 149 13.12 17.84 -14.96
CA ARG A 149 14.58 17.81 -14.98
C ARG A 149 15.10 19.13 -15.56
N SER A 150 16.31 19.56 -15.18
CA SER A 150 16.91 20.82 -15.66
C SER A 150 16.75 20.99 -17.18
N GLY A 151 15.92 21.95 -17.59
CA GLY A 151 15.66 22.29 -19.00
C GLY A 151 14.53 21.51 -19.69
N GLN A 152 13.80 20.65 -18.98
CA GLN A 152 12.64 19.90 -19.50
C GLN A 152 11.40 20.16 -18.63
N ALA A 153 10.25 20.28 -19.29
CA ALA A 153 8.97 20.30 -18.57
C ALA A 153 8.75 18.97 -17.85
N PRO A 154 8.12 18.96 -16.67
CA PRO A 154 7.72 17.73 -16.02
C PRO A 154 6.75 16.94 -16.92
N PRO A 155 6.78 15.60 -16.88
CA PRO A 155 5.75 14.80 -17.51
C PRO A 155 4.38 15.13 -16.90
N PRO A 156 3.28 15.09 -17.67
CA PRO A 156 1.95 15.31 -17.11
C PRO A 156 1.63 14.24 -16.03
N PRO A 157 1.03 14.61 -14.89
CA PRO A 157 0.55 13.64 -13.91
C PRO A 157 -0.41 12.62 -14.53
N GLY A 158 -0.42 11.38 -14.02
CA GLY A 158 -1.28 10.32 -14.53
C GLY A 158 -0.76 9.60 -15.78
N THR A 159 0.47 9.90 -16.24
CA THR A 159 1.00 9.34 -17.50
C THR A 159 2.10 8.31 -17.31
N LEU A 160 2.81 8.31 -16.18
CA LEU A 160 3.95 7.44 -15.95
C LEU A 160 3.71 6.49 -14.77
N PHE A 161 4.32 5.32 -14.82
CA PHE A 161 4.37 4.34 -13.73
C PHE A 161 5.80 3.80 -13.61
N ASP A 162 6.47 4.06 -12.50
CA ASP A 162 7.86 3.68 -12.31
C ASP A 162 8.00 2.18 -12.06
N ILE A 163 8.95 1.56 -12.74
CA ILE A 163 9.17 0.12 -12.61
C ILE A 163 9.73 -0.28 -11.23
N THR A 164 10.33 0.63 -10.48
CA THR A 164 11.04 0.35 -9.22
C THR A 164 10.17 0.61 -8.00
N LEU A 165 9.36 1.68 -8.02
CA LEU A 165 8.60 2.12 -6.85
C LEU A 165 7.64 1.06 -6.30
N PRO A 166 6.82 0.33 -7.09
CA PRO A 166 5.96 -0.72 -6.56
C PRO A 166 6.73 -1.83 -5.83
N ILE A 167 7.93 -2.18 -6.32
CA ILE A 167 8.81 -3.16 -5.69
C ILE A 167 9.25 -2.65 -4.31
N TRP A 168 9.73 -1.41 -4.25
CA TRP A 168 10.21 -0.82 -3.01
C TRP A 168 9.08 -0.61 -2.00
N ARG A 169 7.96 -0.01 -2.42
CA ARG A 169 6.82 0.28 -1.52
C ARG A 169 6.21 -0.99 -0.96
N THR A 170 6.00 -2.01 -1.80
CA THR A 170 5.49 -3.31 -1.32
C THR A 170 6.50 -3.97 -0.38
N GLY A 171 7.80 -3.93 -0.73
CA GLY A 171 8.86 -4.49 0.09
C GLY A 171 8.97 -3.84 1.47
N GLU A 172 8.96 -2.50 1.54
CA GLU A 172 8.99 -1.76 2.81
C GLU A 172 7.76 -2.06 3.67
N VAL A 173 6.57 -2.21 3.07
CA VAL A 173 5.36 -2.55 3.84
C VAL A 173 5.43 -3.97 4.40
N LEU A 174 5.92 -4.95 3.64
CA LEU A 174 6.12 -6.30 4.17
C LEU A 174 7.12 -6.32 5.32
N MET A 175 8.21 -5.53 5.21
CA MET A 175 9.18 -5.37 6.29
C MET A 175 8.56 -4.68 7.52
N HIS A 176 7.70 -3.68 7.33
CA HIS A 176 6.91 -3.08 8.41
C HIS A 176 5.98 -4.11 9.06
N ALA A 177 5.26 -4.91 8.27
CA ALA A 177 4.38 -5.97 8.78
C ALA A 177 5.17 -6.98 9.64
N ARG A 178 6.37 -7.39 9.19
CA ARG A 178 7.29 -8.20 9.99
C ARG A 178 7.67 -7.52 11.30
N SER A 179 8.07 -6.25 11.26
CA SER A 179 8.49 -5.50 12.44
C SER A 179 7.36 -5.34 13.45
N LEU A 180 6.14 -5.08 12.96
CA LEU A 180 4.96 -4.96 13.80
C LEU A 180 4.55 -6.31 14.39
N ALA A 181 4.58 -7.39 13.60
CA ALA A 181 4.33 -8.75 14.08
C ALA A 181 5.30 -9.15 15.20
N ALA A 182 6.60 -8.85 15.06
CA ALA A 182 7.59 -9.12 16.09
C ALA A 182 7.34 -8.36 17.41
N ALA A 183 6.58 -7.27 17.37
CA ALA A 183 6.26 -6.45 18.53
C ALA A 183 4.86 -6.71 19.11
N LEU A 184 3.95 -7.30 18.34
CA LEU A 184 2.55 -7.51 18.72
C LEU A 184 2.14 -8.97 18.85
N VAL A 185 2.88 -9.92 18.29
CA VAL A 185 2.48 -11.33 18.27
C VAL A 185 3.44 -12.16 19.12
N GLU A 186 2.89 -12.95 20.03
CA GLU A 186 3.62 -13.93 20.81
C GLU A 186 3.79 -15.22 19.99
N GLY A 187 5.04 -15.51 19.62
CA GLY A 187 5.39 -16.72 18.87
C GLY A 187 5.29 -16.58 17.35
N PRO A 188 5.03 -17.67 16.62
CA PRO A 188 4.89 -17.65 15.16
C PRO A 188 3.74 -16.74 14.71
N ALA A 189 4.00 -15.93 13.69
CA ALA A 189 3.04 -14.97 13.16
C ALA A 189 2.91 -15.10 11.65
N THR A 190 1.68 -14.95 11.14
CA THR A 190 1.39 -14.86 9.71
C THR A 190 0.97 -13.45 9.33
N VAL A 191 1.14 -13.10 8.06
CA VAL A 191 0.69 -11.85 7.47
C VAL A 191 -0.21 -12.17 6.29
N ASN A 192 -1.51 -11.92 6.44
CA ASN A 192 -2.44 -11.89 5.32
C ASN A 192 -2.36 -10.50 4.69
N PHE A 193 -1.77 -10.40 3.50
CA PHE A 193 -1.40 -9.15 2.85
C PHE A 193 -2.24 -8.92 1.59
N LYS A 194 -2.71 -7.68 1.41
CA LYS A 194 -3.37 -7.21 0.20
C LYS A 194 -2.79 -5.89 -0.26
N ALA A 195 -2.70 -5.73 -1.57
CA ALA A 195 -2.33 -4.48 -2.22
C ALA A 195 -3.34 -4.16 -3.32
N HIS A 196 -3.46 -2.88 -3.63
CA HIS A 196 -4.26 -2.43 -4.76
C HIS A 196 -3.62 -1.22 -5.40
N PHE A 197 -3.74 -1.16 -6.72
CA PHE A 197 -3.24 -0.07 -7.55
C PHE A 197 -4.41 0.39 -8.42
N ALA A 198 -4.69 1.69 -8.45
CA ALA A 198 -5.81 2.29 -9.19
C ALA A 198 -5.37 3.54 -9.95
N GLY A 199 -6.04 3.87 -11.06
CA GLY A 199 -5.60 4.95 -11.95
C GLY A 199 -4.43 4.54 -12.85
N LEU A 200 -4.36 3.26 -13.22
CA LEU A 200 -3.31 2.70 -14.08
C LEU A 200 -3.57 2.91 -15.56
N ALA A 201 -4.84 3.04 -15.99
CA ALA A 201 -5.19 3.08 -17.40
C ALA A 201 -4.56 4.30 -18.09
N GLY A 202 -3.82 4.06 -19.17
CA GLY A 202 -3.11 5.08 -19.92
C GLY A 202 -1.72 5.43 -19.40
N ARG A 203 -1.28 4.87 -18.25
CA ARG A 203 0.09 5.02 -17.77
C ARG A 203 1.06 4.15 -18.57
N GLU A 204 2.24 4.69 -18.84
CA GLU A 204 3.37 4.01 -19.46
C GLU A 204 4.42 3.62 -18.41
N LEU A 205 4.98 2.41 -18.51
CA LEU A 205 6.11 2.02 -17.67
C LEU A 205 7.33 2.91 -17.93
N THR A 206 8.01 3.29 -16.86
CA THR A 206 9.23 4.11 -16.98
C THR A 206 10.28 3.73 -15.93
N SER A 207 11.45 4.37 -16.02
CA SER A 207 12.47 4.36 -14.98
C SER A 207 12.83 5.80 -14.58
N MET A 208 12.25 6.26 -13.48
CA MET A 208 12.48 7.59 -12.93
C MET A 208 13.94 7.80 -12.52
N SER A 209 14.59 6.75 -12.02
CA SER A 209 16.02 6.81 -11.65
C SER A 209 16.96 6.89 -12.86
N GLY A 210 16.48 6.60 -14.07
CA GLY A 210 17.28 6.48 -15.28
C GLY A 210 18.33 5.36 -15.24
N ARG A 211 18.28 4.48 -14.23
CA ARG A 211 19.24 3.37 -14.03
C ARG A 211 18.85 2.10 -14.78
N GLN A 212 17.61 2.01 -15.25
CA GLN A 212 17.15 0.91 -16.09
C GLN A 212 17.12 1.35 -17.56
N LEU A 213 17.23 0.38 -18.46
CA LEU A 213 17.04 0.62 -19.90
C LEU A 213 15.65 1.23 -20.17
N PRO A 214 15.50 2.05 -21.23
CA PRO A 214 14.22 2.67 -21.56
C PRO A 214 13.13 1.61 -21.81
N PHE A 215 11.98 1.78 -21.15
CA PHE A 215 10.78 0.97 -21.31
C PHE A 215 9.81 1.72 -22.21
N GLU A 216 10.11 1.84 -23.50
CA GLU A 216 9.20 2.55 -24.42
C GLU A 216 8.06 1.63 -24.84
N GLY A 217 6.82 2.15 -24.76
CA GLY A 217 5.64 1.56 -25.38
C GLY A 217 4.88 0.53 -24.55
N HIS A 218 5.14 0.40 -23.25
CA HIS A 218 4.40 -0.50 -22.36
C HIS A 218 3.31 0.26 -21.60
N VAL A 219 2.07 0.24 -22.11
CA VAL A 219 0.96 1.04 -21.59
C VAL A 219 -0.09 0.15 -20.93
N ALA A 220 -0.53 0.53 -19.72
CA ALA A 220 -1.62 -0.14 -19.06
C ALA A 220 -2.97 0.20 -19.69
N ARG A 221 -3.77 -0.83 -20.01
CA ARG A 221 -5.16 -0.66 -20.50
C ARG A 221 -6.22 -0.89 -19.41
N GLN A 222 -5.85 -1.58 -18.34
CA GLN A 222 -6.71 -1.82 -17.20
C GLN A 222 -6.45 -0.76 -16.13
N ASP A 223 -7.51 -0.24 -15.51
CA ASP A 223 -7.40 0.89 -14.58
C ASP A 223 -6.91 0.49 -13.18
N ALA A 224 -7.23 -0.72 -12.73
CA ALA A 224 -6.91 -1.13 -11.38
C ALA A 224 -6.65 -2.63 -11.25
N ILE A 225 -5.88 -3.02 -10.23
CA ILE A 225 -5.64 -4.42 -9.87
C ILE A 225 -5.50 -4.56 -8.36
N SER A 226 -6.03 -5.66 -7.83
CA SER A 226 -5.81 -6.09 -6.45
C SER A 226 -4.92 -7.33 -6.43
N LEU A 227 -3.98 -7.36 -5.50
CA LEU A 227 -3.02 -8.43 -5.28
C LEU A 227 -3.17 -8.92 -3.84
N ALA A 228 -2.94 -10.21 -3.61
CA ALA A 228 -3.04 -10.79 -2.28
C ALA A 228 -2.05 -11.94 -2.09
N THR A 229 -1.54 -12.10 -0.88
CA THR A 229 -0.72 -13.25 -0.48
C THR A 229 -0.83 -13.47 1.03
N VAL A 230 -0.50 -14.68 1.49
CA VAL A 230 -0.38 -15.02 2.92
C VAL A 230 1.02 -15.58 3.14
N ILE A 231 1.74 -15.03 4.11
CA ILE A 231 3.15 -15.35 4.36
C ILE A 231 3.46 -15.49 5.84
N GLU A 232 4.47 -16.28 6.17
CA GLU A 232 5.05 -16.34 7.52
C GLU A 232 5.90 -15.10 7.79
N ALA A 233 5.61 -14.36 8.86
CA ALA A 233 6.27 -13.09 9.17
C ALA A 233 7.79 -13.25 9.36
N GLY A 234 8.22 -14.35 9.99
CA GLY A 234 9.64 -14.66 10.21
C GLY A 234 10.43 -14.89 8.91
N GLY A 235 9.75 -15.29 7.83
CA GLY A 235 10.36 -15.57 6.53
C GLY A 235 10.49 -14.36 5.61
N ILE A 236 9.87 -13.21 5.95
CA ILE A 236 9.83 -12.03 5.08
C ILE A 236 11.22 -11.50 4.75
N ASP A 237 12.11 -11.42 5.75
CA ASP A 237 13.43 -10.83 5.55
C ASP A 237 14.29 -11.66 4.58
N ALA A 238 14.32 -12.98 4.78
CA ALA A 238 15.14 -13.90 4.01
C ALA A 238 14.63 -14.12 2.57
N ASN A 239 13.31 -14.04 2.37
CA ASN A 239 12.66 -14.44 1.11
C ASN A 239 11.95 -13.26 0.40
N LEU A 240 12.33 -12.01 0.71
CA LEU A 240 11.62 -10.85 0.18
C LEU A 240 11.54 -10.81 -1.36
N PRO A 241 12.62 -11.09 -2.12
CA PRO A 241 12.53 -11.16 -3.58
C PRO A 241 11.54 -12.23 -4.07
N GLU A 242 11.56 -13.42 -3.46
CA GLU A 242 10.74 -14.57 -3.81
C GLU A 242 9.26 -14.36 -3.46
N ILE A 243 8.97 -13.52 -2.47
CA ILE A 243 7.61 -13.09 -2.13
C ILE A 243 7.13 -12.03 -3.11
N LEU A 244 7.96 -11.01 -3.38
CA LEU A 244 7.57 -9.85 -4.18
C LEU A 244 7.39 -10.16 -5.66
N HIS A 245 8.25 -11.02 -6.24
CA HIS A 245 8.22 -11.32 -7.67
C HIS A 245 6.86 -11.90 -8.13
N PRO A 246 6.38 -13.03 -7.59
CA PRO A 246 5.08 -13.58 -7.98
C PRO A 246 3.90 -12.69 -7.55
N LEU A 247 4.05 -11.91 -6.48
CA LEU A 247 3.00 -11.00 -6.01
C LEU A 247 2.79 -9.85 -7.00
N LEU A 248 3.86 -9.27 -7.55
CA LEU A 248 3.79 -8.09 -8.42
C LEU A 248 3.73 -8.43 -9.91
N GLU A 249 4.08 -9.64 -10.33
CA GLU A 249 4.01 -10.06 -11.73
C GLU A 249 2.65 -9.72 -12.41
N PRO A 250 1.48 -9.94 -11.79
CA PRO A 250 0.19 -9.58 -12.39
C PRO A 250 0.01 -8.07 -12.62
N LEU A 251 0.59 -7.22 -11.76
CA LEU A 251 0.54 -5.76 -11.92
C LEU A 251 1.32 -5.33 -13.18
N TYR A 252 2.53 -5.84 -13.33
CA TYR A 252 3.36 -5.48 -14.49
C TYR A 252 2.80 -6.04 -15.80
N ALA A 253 2.15 -7.20 -15.77
CA ALA A 253 1.49 -7.78 -16.94
C ALA A 253 0.40 -6.86 -17.53
N LEU A 254 -0.15 -5.92 -16.76
CA LEU A 254 -1.12 -4.93 -17.27
C LEU A 254 -0.51 -3.98 -18.31
N PHE A 255 0.81 -3.78 -18.28
CA PHE A 255 1.54 -2.87 -19.16
C PHE A 255 2.04 -3.63 -20.39
N ASP A 256 1.12 -3.97 -21.29
CA ASP A 256 1.37 -4.73 -22.51
C ASP A 256 2.13 -6.06 -22.28
N PHE A 257 1.63 -6.86 -21.33
CA PHE A 257 2.19 -8.18 -20.98
C PHE A 257 3.66 -8.15 -20.55
N PHE A 258 4.11 -7.01 -20.00
CA PHE A 258 5.48 -6.89 -19.52
C PHE A 258 5.80 -7.96 -18.48
N GLN A 259 6.87 -8.72 -18.73
CA GLN A 259 7.34 -9.76 -17.83
C GLN A 259 8.29 -9.16 -16.80
N LEU A 260 7.86 -9.12 -15.54
CA LEU A 260 8.70 -8.63 -14.45
C LEU A 260 9.93 -9.53 -14.27
N PRO A 261 11.17 -9.05 -14.51
CA PRO A 261 12.35 -9.89 -14.36
C PRO A 261 12.63 -10.16 -12.87
N ALA A 262 12.77 -11.43 -12.48
CA ALA A 262 13.11 -11.80 -11.10
C ALA A 262 14.43 -11.13 -10.63
N ALA A 263 15.42 -11.01 -11.53
CA ALA A 263 16.68 -10.32 -11.26
C ALA A 263 16.50 -8.83 -10.95
N LEU A 264 15.52 -8.16 -11.57
CA LEU A 264 15.21 -6.77 -11.26
C LEU A 264 14.69 -6.67 -9.81
N VAL A 265 13.75 -7.53 -9.42
CA VAL A 265 13.21 -7.58 -8.04
C VAL A 265 14.32 -7.84 -7.02
N ALA A 266 15.19 -8.82 -7.26
CA ALA A 266 16.32 -9.12 -6.38
C ALA A 266 17.29 -7.93 -6.25
N ASN A 267 17.62 -7.27 -7.36
CA ASN A 267 18.51 -6.11 -7.34
C ASN A 267 17.89 -4.90 -6.63
N GLN A 268 16.60 -4.65 -6.85
CA GLN A 268 15.90 -3.51 -6.27
C GLN A 268 15.65 -3.70 -4.77
N THR A 269 15.31 -4.90 -4.32
CA THR A 269 15.20 -5.20 -2.88
C THR A 269 16.54 -5.07 -2.15
N ALA A 270 17.64 -5.51 -2.78
CA ALA A 270 18.98 -5.30 -2.24
C ALA A 270 19.37 -3.81 -2.18
N ALA A 271 19.10 -3.06 -3.25
CA ALA A 271 19.37 -1.62 -3.30
C ALA A 271 18.56 -0.83 -2.26
N MET A 272 17.27 -1.15 -2.11
CA MET A 272 16.40 -0.58 -1.09
C MET A 272 17.00 -0.78 0.31
N ARG A 273 17.39 -2.01 0.67
CA ARG A 273 18.01 -2.33 1.97
C ARG A 273 19.36 -1.66 2.19
N GLY A 274 20.12 -1.45 1.13
CA GLY A 274 21.43 -0.78 1.17
C GLY A 274 21.35 0.72 1.38
N THR A 275 20.17 1.33 1.22
CA THR A 275 20.00 2.77 1.38
C THR A 275 19.89 3.11 2.87
N ARG A 276 20.74 4.03 3.34
CA ARG A 276 20.72 4.54 4.72
C ARG A 276 20.09 5.93 4.73
N PHE A 277 19.09 6.12 5.59
CA PHE A 277 18.43 7.39 5.88
C PHE A 277 18.52 7.70 7.37
#